data_AF-A0A1A8TAG9-F1
#
_entry.id   AF-A0A1A8TAG9-F1
#
_cell.length_a   1.000
_cell.length_b   1.000
_cell.length_c   1.000
_cell.angle_alpha   90.00
_cell.angle_beta   90.00
_cell.angle_gamma   90.00
#
_symmetry.space_group_name_H-M   'P 1'
#
loop_
_entity.id
_entity.type
_entity.pdbx_description
1 polymer ?
#
loop_
_entity_poly.entity_id
_entity_poly.type
_entity_poly.pdbx_seq_one_letter_code
_entity_poly.pdbx_strand_id
1 'polypeptide(L)'
;MAKGWCEQQDVTVPLQAGALQLADLAVQQACPMDVLLRKTKLFSEDLYCPTTQLAPWQLAQLYRNASLFISRPDLPLLLGQQLLPSSLQQHGIGLVYAPTVEQALNYLLASQSLWSPLLHLQALSSGHHWHLYCFDSGSALAPMEFNLAAIGVLEALRSVLLWLDPSLGDSLWQFEVPALPESMLAECQSR
;
A
#
# COMPACT_ATOMS: atom_id res chain seq x y z
N MET A 1 13.93 -5.22 -22.75
CA MET A 1 13.83 -4.01 -21.91
C MET A 1 12.44 -4.00 -21.30
N ALA A 2 12.33 -4.18 -19.98
CA ALA A 2 11.05 -3.99 -19.31
C ALA A 2 10.70 -2.49 -19.35
N LYS A 3 9.44 -2.17 -19.65
CA LYS A 3 8.93 -0.79 -19.67
C LYS A 3 9.18 -0.20 -18.27
N GLY A 4 9.92 0.90 -18.19
CA GLY A 4 10.26 1.55 -16.91
C GLY A 4 9.09 2.29 -16.26
N TRP A 5 7.93 2.31 -16.92
CA TRP A 5 6.69 2.96 -16.51
C TRP A 5 5.52 2.00 -16.78
N CYS A 6 4.63 1.82 -15.80
CA CYS A 6 3.38 1.10 -15.96
C CYS A 6 2.24 2.09 -16.16
N GLU A 7 1.40 1.85 -17.17
CA GLU A 7 0.18 2.62 -17.36
C GLU A 7 -0.92 2.12 -16.44
N GLN A 8 -1.91 2.98 -16.18
CA GLN A 8 -3.03 2.66 -15.30
C GLN A 8 -3.80 1.39 -15.72
N GLN A 9 -3.74 1.04 -17.01
CA GLN A 9 -4.41 -0.11 -17.63
C GLN A 9 -3.53 -1.36 -17.77
N ASP A 10 -2.23 -1.25 -17.51
CA ASP A 10 -1.30 -2.36 -17.62
C ASP A 10 -1.59 -3.37 -16.50
N VAL A 11 -1.89 -4.63 -16.87
CA VAL A 11 -2.23 -5.70 -15.92
C VAL A 11 -0.94 -6.25 -15.31
N THR A 12 -0.53 -5.67 -14.18
CA THR A 12 0.77 -5.98 -13.54
C THR A 12 0.69 -6.12 -12.01
N VAL A 13 -0.41 -5.70 -11.40
CA VAL A 13 -0.56 -5.63 -9.95
C VAL A 13 -0.99 -6.99 -9.39
N PRO A 14 -0.26 -7.59 -8.44
CA PRO A 14 -0.68 -8.85 -7.83
C PRO A 14 -1.90 -8.65 -6.92
N LEU A 15 -2.77 -9.66 -6.82
CA LEU A 15 -3.93 -9.62 -5.91
C LEU A 15 -3.53 -9.38 -4.44
N GLN A 16 -2.36 -9.86 -4.03
CA GLN A 16 -1.84 -9.73 -2.66
C GLN A 16 -1.48 -8.28 -2.29
N ALA A 17 -1.43 -7.35 -3.26
CA ALA A 17 -1.18 -5.93 -3.03
C ALA A 17 -2.39 -5.18 -2.44
N GLY A 18 -3.30 -5.87 -1.74
CA GLY A 18 -4.43 -5.30 -1.02
C GLY A 18 -5.80 -5.82 -1.47
N ALA A 19 -5.94 -6.41 -2.66
CA ALA A 19 -7.23 -6.87 -3.16
C ALA A 19 -7.78 -8.05 -2.34
N LEU A 20 -6.93 -9.02 -2.00
CA LEU A 20 -7.35 -10.15 -1.16
C LEU A 20 -7.73 -9.70 0.25
N GLN A 21 -6.94 -8.80 0.85
CA GLN A 21 -7.21 -8.26 2.17
C GLN A 21 -8.53 -7.47 2.19
N LEU A 22 -8.81 -6.67 1.16
CA LEU A 22 -10.09 -5.98 1.03
C LEU A 22 -11.26 -6.95 0.87
N ALA A 23 -11.08 -8.05 0.14
CA ALA A 23 -12.09 -9.09 0.00
C ALA A 23 -12.39 -9.77 1.35
N ASP A 24 -11.34 -10.11 2.12
CA ASP A 24 -11.48 -10.69 3.45
C ASP A 24 -12.18 -9.73 4.42
N LEU A 25 -11.79 -8.45 4.42
CA LEU A 25 -12.41 -7.41 5.24
C LEU A 25 -13.87 -7.17 4.85
N ALA A 26 -14.20 -7.21 3.55
CA ALA A 26 -15.57 -7.10 3.08
C ALA A 26 -16.44 -8.25 3.61
N VAL A 27 -15.96 -9.49 3.52
CA VAL A 27 -16.66 -10.67 4.06
C VAL A 27 -16.89 -10.53 5.56
N GLN A 28 -15.86 -10.11 6.31
CA GLN A 28 -15.96 -9.88 7.77
C GLN A 28 -16.97 -8.79 8.15
N GLN A 29 -17.22 -7.83 7.27
CA GLN A 29 -18.19 -6.74 7.47
C GLN A 29 -19.54 -6.98 6.78
N ALA A 30 -19.80 -8.20 6.33
CA ALA A 30 -21.01 -8.55 5.58
C ALA A 30 -21.27 -7.65 4.36
N CYS A 31 -20.20 -7.10 3.77
CA CYS A 31 -20.26 -6.36 2.52
C CYS A 31 -20.32 -7.37 1.37
N PRO A 32 -21.39 -7.35 0.53
CA PRO A 32 -21.51 -8.27 -0.59
C PRO A 32 -20.36 -8.12 -1.59
N MET A 33 -19.83 -9.25 -2.09
CA MET A 33 -18.67 -9.25 -2.98
C MET A 33 -18.95 -8.52 -4.30
N ASP A 34 -20.16 -8.60 -4.82
CA ASP A 34 -20.63 -7.86 -6.00
C ASP A 34 -20.60 -6.34 -5.80
N VAL A 35 -20.83 -5.87 -4.56
CA VAL A 35 -20.70 -4.46 -4.18
C VAL A 35 -19.22 -4.05 -4.16
N LEU A 36 -18.34 -4.86 -3.56
CA LEU A 36 -16.90 -4.61 -3.55
C LEU A 36 -16.30 -4.62 -4.96
N LEU A 37 -16.70 -5.55 -5.81
CA LEU A 37 -16.20 -5.73 -7.17
C LEU A 37 -16.90 -4.83 -8.19
N ARG A 38 -17.82 -3.97 -7.76
CA ARG A 38 -18.59 -3.11 -8.67
C ARG A 38 -17.65 -2.25 -9.53
N LYS A 39 -17.86 -2.29 -10.85
CA LYS A 39 -17.08 -1.54 -11.87
C LYS A 39 -15.60 -1.95 -11.99
N THR A 40 -15.11 -2.97 -11.31
CA THR A 40 -13.71 -3.44 -11.48
C THR A 40 -13.53 -4.37 -12.68
N LYS A 41 -14.64 -4.86 -13.27
CA LYS A 41 -14.66 -5.95 -14.27
C LYS A 41 -14.10 -7.28 -13.75
N LEU A 42 -13.91 -7.41 -12.43
CA LEU A 42 -13.54 -8.66 -11.77
C LEU A 42 -14.80 -9.40 -11.31
N PHE A 43 -14.70 -10.71 -11.26
CA PHE A 43 -15.66 -11.61 -10.64
C PHE A 43 -15.08 -12.22 -9.37
N SER A 44 -15.94 -12.82 -8.53
CA SER A 44 -15.50 -13.47 -7.30
C SER A 44 -14.44 -14.53 -7.56
N GLU A 45 -14.56 -15.26 -8.67
CA GLU A 45 -13.67 -16.36 -9.06
C GLU A 45 -12.25 -15.85 -9.35
N ASP A 46 -12.13 -14.63 -9.86
CA ASP A 46 -10.83 -14.03 -10.19
C ASP A 46 -9.96 -13.84 -8.95
N LEU A 47 -10.58 -13.57 -7.78
CA LEU A 47 -9.88 -13.41 -6.50
C LEU A 47 -9.29 -14.72 -5.96
N TYR A 48 -9.85 -15.86 -6.36
CA TYR A 48 -9.36 -17.18 -5.94
C TYR A 48 -8.31 -17.76 -6.90
N CYS A 49 -8.10 -17.12 -8.05
CA CYS A 49 -7.10 -17.54 -9.01
C CYS A 49 -5.74 -16.89 -8.69
N PRO A 50 -4.71 -17.67 -8.30
CA PRO A 50 -3.44 -17.14 -7.80
C PRO A 50 -2.61 -16.42 -8.88
N THR A 51 -2.90 -16.65 -10.15
CA THR A 51 -2.23 -16.00 -11.29
C THR A 51 -2.94 -14.73 -11.76
N THR A 52 -4.09 -14.40 -11.20
CA THR A 52 -4.80 -13.16 -11.54
C THR A 52 -3.93 -11.97 -11.16
N GLN A 53 -3.77 -11.08 -12.12
CA GLN A 53 -3.18 -9.77 -11.94
C GLN A 53 -4.25 -8.71 -12.24
N LEU A 54 -4.09 -7.56 -11.61
CA LEU A 54 -4.95 -6.42 -11.73
C LEU A 54 -4.25 -5.32 -12.52
N ALA A 55 -5.02 -4.53 -13.23
CA ALA A 55 -4.58 -3.19 -13.60
C ALA A 55 -4.67 -2.26 -12.38
N PRO A 56 -3.78 -1.25 -12.23
CA PRO A 56 -3.85 -0.27 -11.15
C PRO A 56 -5.23 0.37 -10.97
N TRP A 57 -5.94 0.68 -12.07
CA TRP A 57 -7.29 1.23 -11.98
C TRP A 57 -8.30 0.28 -11.30
N GLN A 58 -8.13 -1.04 -11.45
CA GLN A 58 -9.02 -2.03 -10.81
C GLN A 58 -8.80 -2.02 -9.31
N LEU A 59 -7.54 -1.97 -8.86
CA LEU A 59 -7.23 -1.88 -7.44
C LEU A 59 -7.69 -0.54 -6.85
N ALA A 60 -7.49 0.58 -7.56
CA ALA A 60 -8.02 1.88 -7.15
C ALA A 60 -9.56 1.84 -6.99
N GLN A 61 -10.26 1.19 -7.93
CA GLN A 61 -11.71 1.01 -7.85
C GLN A 61 -12.13 0.10 -6.67
N LEU A 62 -11.34 -0.90 -6.27
CA LEU A 62 -11.58 -1.69 -5.07
C LEU A 62 -11.47 -0.82 -3.81
N TYR A 63 -10.42 0.00 -3.70
CA TYR A 63 -10.23 0.94 -2.58
C TYR A 63 -11.40 1.93 -2.50
N ARG A 64 -11.87 2.42 -3.66
CA ARG A 64 -13.06 3.25 -3.74
C ARG A 64 -14.30 2.55 -3.20
N ASN A 65 -14.59 1.34 -3.67
CA ASN A 65 -15.76 0.59 -3.22
C ASN A 65 -15.67 0.28 -1.73
N ALA A 66 -14.50 -0.14 -1.24
CA ALA A 66 -14.26 -0.36 0.18
C ALA A 66 -14.54 0.89 1.01
N SER A 67 -14.05 2.07 0.59
CA SER A 67 -14.28 3.34 1.29
C SER A 67 -15.75 3.75 1.37
N LEU A 68 -16.58 3.31 0.42
CA LEU A 68 -18.00 3.65 0.37
C LEU A 68 -18.89 2.65 1.12
N PHE A 69 -18.52 1.37 1.11
CA PHE A 69 -19.42 0.28 1.53
C PHE A 69 -18.94 -0.47 2.76
N ILE A 70 -17.68 -0.33 3.16
CA ILE A 70 -17.16 -0.88 4.41
C ILE A 70 -17.18 0.23 5.46
N SER A 71 -18.22 0.24 6.29
CA SER A 71 -18.42 1.26 7.32
C SER A 71 -17.52 1.03 8.54
N ARG A 72 -16.21 1.25 8.38
CA ARG A 72 -15.21 1.13 9.44
C ARG A 72 -14.22 2.30 9.44
N PRO A 73 -14.12 3.08 10.52
CA PRO A 73 -13.15 4.18 10.59
C PRO A 73 -11.69 3.68 10.65
N ASP A 74 -11.48 2.46 11.13
CA ASP A 74 -10.17 1.79 11.26
C ASP A 74 -9.82 0.91 10.06
N LEU A 75 -10.63 0.92 8.98
CA LEU A 75 -10.41 0.15 7.76
C LEU A 75 -8.97 0.23 7.21
N PRO A 76 -8.36 1.42 7.01
CA PRO A 76 -7.01 1.48 6.48
C PRO A 76 -5.99 0.84 7.43
N LEU A 77 -6.21 0.90 8.75
CA LEU A 77 -5.30 0.29 9.71
C LEU A 77 -5.35 -1.24 9.65
N LEU A 78 -6.56 -1.81 9.62
CA LEU A 78 -6.75 -3.26 9.48
C LEU A 78 -6.17 -3.79 8.17
N LEU A 79 -6.38 -3.04 7.08
CA LEU A 79 -5.81 -3.36 5.78
C LEU A 79 -4.28 -3.35 5.83
N GLY A 80 -3.68 -2.31 6.42
CA GLY A 80 -2.23 -2.18 6.54
C GLY A 80 -1.59 -3.32 7.31
N GLN A 81 -2.18 -3.70 8.44
CA GLN A 81 -1.70 -4.82 9.28
C GLN A 81 -1.69 -6.18 8.56
N GLN A 82 -2.48 -6.33 7.50
CA GLN A 82 -2.58 -7.57 6.72
C GLN A 82 -1.81 -7.53 5.39
N LEU A 83 -1.28 -6.36 5.02
CA LEU A 83 -0.68 -6.12 3.70
C LEU A 83 0.73 -6.72 3.61
N LEU A 84 1.57 -6.47 4.60
CA LEU A 84 2.95 -6.96 4.69
C LEU A 84 3.07 -8.05 5.77
N PRO A 85 3.90 -9.09 5.56
CA PRO A 85 4.77 -9.32 4.41
C PRO A 85 4.08 -10.02 3.22
N SER A 86 2.79 -10.37 3.35
CA SER A 86 2.03 -11.19 2.39
C SER A 86 2.11 -10.71 0.94
N SER A 87 2.09 -9.39 0.72
CA SER A 87 2.22 -8.74 -0.59
C SER A 87 3.59 -8.89 -1.25
N LEU A 88 4.66 -9.14 -0.49
CA LEU A 88 6.01 -9.32 -1.05
C LEU A 88 6.18 -10.69 -1.73
N GLN A 89 5.27 -11.64 -1.49
CA GLN A 89 5.37 -13.01 -2.03
C GLN A 89 6.78 -13.60 -1.78
N GLN A 90 7.41 -14.16 -2.82
CA GLN A 90 8.78 -14.69 -2.79
C GLN A 90 9.86 -13.65 -2.42
N HIS A 91 9.57 -12.35 -2.55
CA HIS A 91 10.48 -11.27 -2.16
C HIS A 91 10.48 -11.04 -0.64
N GLY A 92 9.53 -11.60 0.11
CA GLY A 92 9.48 -11.46 1.57
C GLY A 92 10.76 -11.95 2.28
N ILE A 93 11.51 -12.88 1.67
CA ILE A 93 12.76 -13.41 2.23
C ILE A 93 13.82 -12.30 2.41
N GLY A 94 13.92 -11.36 1.48
CA GLY A 94 14.91 -10.27 1.57
C GLY A 94 14.66 -9.37 2.77
N LEU A 95 13.39 -9.17 3.11
CA LEU A 95 12.98 -8.41 4.28
C LEU A 95 13.36 -9.12 5.60
N VAL A 96 13.16 -10.44 5.68
CA VAL A 96 13.49 -11.23 6.89
C VAL A 96 14.98 -11.22 7.20
N TYR A 97 15.83 -11.19 6.16
CA TYR A 97 17.28 -11.17 6.31
C TYR A 97 17.89 -9.76 6.37
N ALA A 98 17.07 -8.71 6.41
CA ALA A 98 17.56 -7.36 6.57
C ALA A 98 18.22 -7.21 7.96
N PRO A 99 19.52 -6.86 8.04
CA PRO A 99 20.25 -6.81 9.31
C PRO A 99 19.92 -5.57 10.14
N THR A 100 19.28 -4.55 9.55
CA THR A 100 18.85 -3.33 10.23
C THR A 100 17.49 -2.87 9.71
N VAL A 101 16.77 -2.12 10.55
CA VAL A 101 15.51 -1.45 10.20
C VAL A 101 15.66 -0.57 8.96
N GLU A 102 16.77 0.15 8.85
CA GLU A 102 17.08 0.97 7.67
C GLU A 102 17.20 0.12 6.39
N GLN A 103 17.88 -1.03 6.45
CA GLN A 103 18.00 -1.92 5.29
C GLN A 103 16.65 -2.56 4.93
N ALA A 104 15.83 -2.90 5.93
CA ALA A 104 14.47 -3.38 5.72
C ALA A 104 13.60 -2.33 5.04
N LEU A 105 13.67 -1.08 5.49
CA LEU A 105 12.94 0.03 4.89
C LEU A 105 13.39 0.29 3.45
N ASN A 106 14.70 0.34 3.20
CA ASN A 106 15.26 0.50 1.86
C ASN A 106 14.82 -0.64 0.92
N TYR A 107 14.79 -1.88 1.44
CA TYR A 107 14.27 -3.04 0.70
C TYR A 107 12.80 -2.84 0.30
N LEU A 108 11.95 -2.46 1.27
CA LEU A 108 10.53 -2.22 1.05
C LEU A 108 10.28 -1.09 0.04
N LEU A 109 11.05 0.00 0.10
CA LEU A 109 10.96 1.11 -0.84
C LEU A 109 11.40 0.70 -2.25
N ALA A 110 12.42 -0.14 -2.38
CA ALA A 110 12.86 -0.69 -3.66
C ALA A 110 11.84 -1.68 -4.25
N SER A 111 11.08 -2.37 -3.41
CA SER A 111 10.05 -3.33 -3.81
C SER A 111 8.62 -2.78 -3.77
N GLN A 112 8.45 -1.45 -3.70
CA GLN A 112 7.15 -0.81 -3.47
C GLN A 112 6.08 -1.14 -4.52
N SER A 113 6.46 -1.47 -5.76
CA SER A 113 5.51 -1.88 -6.80
C SER A 113 4.76 -3.18 -6.46
N LEU A 114 5.29 -4.01 -5.56
CA LEU A 114 4.67 -5.27 -5.15
C LEU A 114 3.58 -5.09 -4.09
N TRP A 115 3.69 -4.06 -3.26
CA TRP A 115 2.87 -3.93 -2.05
C TRP A 115 2.17 -2.58 -1.91
N SER A 116 2.68 -1.54 -2.55
CA SER A 116 2.10 -0.19 -2.64
C SER A 116 1.97 0.23 -4.11
N PRO A 117 1.26 -0.52 -4.98
CA PRO A 117 1.17 -0.21 -6.41
C PRO A 117 0.40 1.10 -6.71
N LEU A 118 -0.48 1.53 -5.79
CA LEU A 118 -1.28 2.75 -5.95
C LEU A 118 -0.57 4.02 -5.49
N LEU A 119 0.49 3.87 -4.68
CA LEU A 119 1.21 5.01 -4.10
C LEU A 119 2.71 4.86 -4.30
N HIS A 120 3.34 5.93 -4.76
CA HIS A 120 4.78 6.04 -4.73
C HIS A 120 5.23 6.56 -3.36
N LEU A 121 6.16 5.85 -2.73
CA LEU A 121 6.77 6.21 -1.47
C LEU A 121 8.18 6.73 -1.68
N GLN A 122 8.45 7.89 -1.09
CA GLN A 122 9.80 8.43 -0.95
C GLN A 122 10.14 8.56 0.53
N ALA A 123 11.38 8.19 0.86
CA ALA A 123 11.91 8.35 2.20
C ALA A 123 13.03 9.38 2.21
N LEU A 124 12.99 10.28 3.18
CA LEU A 124 14.04 11.25 3.46
C LEU A 124 14.51 11.05 4.89
N SER A 125 15.81 10.84 5.08
CA SER A 125 16.42 10.83 6.40
C SER A 125 16.87 12.25 6.74
N SER A 126 16.33 12.83 7.82
CA SER A 126 16.74 14.14 8.33
C SER A 126 16.95 14.07 9.83
N GLY A 127 18.19 14.34 10.27
CA GLY A 127 18.57 14.18 11.69
C GLY A 127 18.38 12.75 12.18
N HIS A 128 17.57 12.57 13.22
CA HIS A 128 17.21 11.26 13.80
C HIS A 128 15.84 10.75 13.34
N HIS A 129 15.26 11.35 12.30
CA HIS A 129 13.93 11.01 11.82
C HIS A 129 13.95 10.54 10.37
N TRP A 130 13.10 9.56 10.09
CA TRP A 130 12.72 9.16 8.73
C TRP A 130 11.38 9.80 8.38
N HIS A 131 11.37 10.57 7.32
CA HIS A 131 10.17 11.16 6.76
C HIS A 131 9.73 10.33 5.56
N LEU A 132 8.47 9.90 5.56
CA LEU A 132 7.86 9.12 4.50
C LEU A 132 6.82 9.96 3.78
N TYR A 133 6.99 10.11 2.48
CA TYR A 133 6.10 10.87 1.60
C TYR A 133 5.36 9.92 0.67
N CYS A 134 4.04 10.07 0.62
CA CYS A 134 3.17 9.30 -0.25
C CYS A 134 2.73 10.19 -1.43
N PHE A 135 2.86 9.67 -2.65
CA PHE A 135 2.40 10.31 -3.87
C PHE A 135 1.49 9.33 -4.62
N ASP A 136 0.52 9.84 -5.39
CA ASP A 136 -0.25 8.99 -6.29
C ASP A 136 0.68 8.45 -7.40
N SER A 137 0.67 7.14 -7.64
CA SER A 137 1.49 6.48 -8.66
C SER A 137 0.99 6.67 -10.10
N GLY A 138 -0.02 7.52 -10.32
CA GLY A 138 -0.71 7.68 -11.61
C GLY A 138 -2.02 6.88 -11.69
N SER A 139 -2.52 6.43 -10.54
CA SER A 139 -3.78 5.70 -10.40
C SER A 139 -5.01 6.62 -10.38
N ALA A 140 -4.80 7.95 -10.29
CA ALA A 140 -5.82 8.99 -10.28
C ALA A 140 -6.82 8.83 -9.12
N LEU A 141 -6.28 8.59 -7.92
CA LEU A 141 -7.03 8.38 -6.70
C LEU A 141 -7.79 9.64 -6.30
N ALA A 142 -9.07 9.49 -5.95
CA ALA A 142 -9.81 10.56 -5.29
C ALA A 142 -9.27 10.77 -3.85
N PRO A 143 -9.48 11.94 -3.21
CA PRO A 143 -8.91 12.22 -1.89
C PRO A 143 -9.18 11.17 -0.81
N MET A 144 -10.39 10.58 -0.81
CA MET A 144 -10.75 9.55 0.17
C MET A 144 -10.03 8.22 -0.08
N GLU A 145 -9.82 7.86 -1.35
CA GLU A 145 -9.09 6.66 -1.76
C GLU A 145 -7.61 6.81 -1.46
N PHE A 146 -7.06 8.00 -1.73
CA PHE A 146 -5.68 8.36 -1.40
C PHE A 146 -5.44 8.26 0.11
N ASN A 147 -6.30 8.84 0.94
CA ASN A 147 -6.17 8.76 2.39
C ASN A 147 -6.22 7.33 2.91
N LEU A 148 -7.16 6.51 2.39
CA LEU A 148 -7.26 5.10 2.76
C LEU A 148 -5.97 4.36 2.39
N ALA A 149 -5.48 4.53 1.16
CA ALA A 149 -4.25 3.93 0.69
C ALA A 149 -3.03 4.38 1.50
N ALA A 150 -2.88 5.68 1.74
CA ALA A 150 -1.73 6.25 2.43
C ALA A 150 -1.66 5.78 3.87
N ILE A 151 -2.76 5.86 4.62
CA ILE A 151 -2.82 5.38 6.00
C ILE A 151 -2.55 3.87 6.05
N GLY A 152 -3.13 3.09 5.12
CA GLY A 152 -2.92 1.64 5.10
C GLY A 152 -1.48 1.24 4.77
N VAL A 153 -0.84 1.93 3.83
CA VAL A 153 0.57 1.72 3.48
C VAL A 153 1.51 2.10 4.63
N LEU A 154 1.24 3.22 5.30
CA LEU A 154 2.00 3.66 6.46
C LEU A 154 1.84 2.69 7.65
N GLU A 155 0.63 2.18 7.87
CA GLU A 155 0.39 1.16 8.88
C GLU A 155 1.05 -0.19 8.53
N ALA A 156 1.09 -0.57 7.25
CA ALA A 156 1.79 -1.76 6.81
C ALA A 156 3.29 -1.66 7.10
N LEU A 157 3.90 -0.51 6.78
CA LEU A 157 5.30 -0.21 7.13
C LEU A 157 5.51 -0.26 8.63
N ARG A 158 4.70 0.44 9.41
CA ARG A 158 4.80 0.45 10.87
C ARG A 158 4.74 -0.98 11.43
N SER A 159 3.75 -1.76 11.00
CA SER A 159 3.51 -3.12 11.49
C SER A 159 4.69 -4.04 11.17
N VAL A 160 5.22 -4.00 9.95
CA VAL A 160 6.32 -4.87 9.55
C VAL A 160 7.65 -4.47 10.18
N LEU A 161 7.90 -3.17 10.36
CA LEU A 161 9.11 -2.69 11.02
C LEU A 161 9.10 -3.02 12.52
N LEU A 162 7.95 -2.89 13.19
CA LEU A 162 7.78 -3.34 14.58
C LEU A 162 7.95 -4.85 14.74
N TRP A 163 7.53 -5.63 13.75
CA TRP A 163 7.75 -7.07 13.74
C TRP A 163 9.25 -7.42 13.65
N LEU A 164 10.02 -6.67 12.88
CA LEU A 164 11.48 -6.85 12.74
C LEU A 164 12.25 -6.39 13.98
N ASP A 165 11.85 -5.25 14.55
CA ASP A 165 12.46 -4.70 15.76
C ASP A 165 11.37 -4.17 16.71
N PRO A 166 10.98 -4.97 17.72
CA PRO A 166 9.96 -4.58 18.69
C PRO A 166 10.34 -3.34 19.51
N SER A 167 11.63 -2.99 19.62
CA SER A 167 12.07 -1.80 20.34
C SER A 167 11.61 -0.49 19.68
N LEU A 168 11.27 -0.53 18.39
CA LEU A 168 10.61 0.58 17.70
C LEU A 168 9.22 0.90 18.25
N GLY A 169 8.63 0.02 19.08
CA GLY A 169 7.36 0.28 19.75
C GLY A 169 7.41 1.46 20.70
N ASP A 170 8.60 1.75 21.25
CA ASP A 170 8.85 2.89 22.13
C ASP A 170 9.11 4.18 21.33
N SER A 171 9.21 4.10 20.00
CA SER A 171 9.39 5.27 19.12
C SER A 171 8.06 6.02 18.92
N LEU A 172 8.13 7.34 18.87
CA LEU A 172 6.97 8.18 18.54
C LEU A 172 6.69 8.10 17.03
N TRP A 173 5.72 7.28 16.65
CA TRP A 173 5.18 7.27 15.30
C TRP A 173 4.18 8.42 15.14
N GLN A 174 4.49 9.37 14.27
CA GLN A 174 3.61 10.48 13.94
C GLN A 174 3.25 10.40 12.47
N PHE A 175 1.95 10.25 12.20
CA PHE A 175 1.40 10.36 10.85
C PHE A 175 0.82 11.75 10.72
N GLU A 176 1.55 12.61 10.02
CA GLU A 176 1.02 13.92 9.64
C GLU A 176 0.50 13.82 8.21
N VAL A 177 -0.67 14.41 7.94
CA VAL A 177 -1.16 14.66 6.58
C VAL A 177 -1.10 16.17 6.29
N PRO A 178 0.09 16.79 6.21
CA PRO A 178 0.22 18.19 5.85
C PRO A 178 0.34 18.32 4.33
N ALA A 179 -0.02 19.50 3.80
CA ALA A 179 0.55 19.91 2.52
C ALA A 179 2.08 20.01 2.70
N LEU A 180 2.86 19.43 1.78
CA LEU A 180 4.32 19.42 1.89
C LEU A 180 4.87 20.86 1.88
N PRO A 181 5.83 21.20 2.77
CA PRO A 181 6.54 22.47 2.67
C PRO A 181 7.23 22.59 1.30
N GLU A 182 7.15 23.77 0.66
CA GLU A 182 7.71 23.99 -0.68
C GLU A 182 9.21 23.65 -0.77
N SER A 183 9.97 23.84 0.31
CA SER A 183 11.39 23.49 0.39
C SER A 183 11.66 21.99 0.25
N MET A 184 10.77 21.14 0.78
CA MET A 184 10.92 19.68 0.70
C MET A 184 10.39 19.10 -0.61
N LEU A 185 9.38 19.75 -1.23
CA LEU A 185 8.92 19.40 -2.58
C LEU A 185 10.04 19.49 -3.61
N ALA A 186 10.92 20.49 -3.49
CA ALA A 186 12.07 20.67 -4.37
C ALA A 186 13.10 19.51 -4.27
N GLU A 187 13.31 18.96 -3.08
CA GLU A 187 14.21 17.82 -2.87
C GLU A 187 13.60 16.52 -3.42
N CYS A 188 12.28 16.33 -3.27
CA CYS A 188 11.54 15.15 -3.74
C CYS A 188 11.42 15.05 -5.27
N GLN A 189 11.45 16.20 -5.96
CA GLN A 189 11.40 16.30 -7.43
C GLN A 189 12.77 16.11 -8.11
N SER A 190 13.85 15.99 -7.32
CA SER A 190 15.22 15.94 -7.83
C SER A 190 15.79 14.51 -7.95
N ARG A 191 15.04 13.57 -8.53
CA ARG A 191 15.59 12.27 -8.99
C ARG A 191 14.91 11.76 -10.26
#